data_AF-A0A9P6UJ88-F1
#
_entry.id   AF-A0A9P6UJ88-F1
#
_cell.length_a   1.000
_cell.length_b   1.000
_cell.length_c   1.000
_cell.angle_alpha   90.00
_cell.angle_beta   90.00
_cell.angle_gamma   90.00
#
_symmetry.space_group_name_H-M   'P 1'
#
loop_
_entity.id
_entity.type
_entity.pdbx_description
1 polymer ?
#
loop_
_entity_poly.entity_id
_entity_poly.type
_entity_poly.pdbx_seq_one_letter_code
_entity_poly.pdbx_strand_id
1 'polypeptide(L)'
;MGLISAILMIVGTLIGTGIFASPGPLFESVHCTQTSFIIWAFAGVVCTIGAFAYVELGTMFPASGGDFQYLRRAYGKKVAWVFGWSYITILNPIGTA
;
A
#
# COMPACT_ATOMS: atom_id res chain seq x y z
N MET A 1 -8.10 0.74 -20.98
CA MET A 1 -8.36 1.90 -20.10
C MET A 1 -7.67 3.12 -20.69
N GLY A 2 -8.37 4.26 -20.78
CA GLY A 2 -7.72 5.53 -21.11
C GLY A 2 -6.93 6.07 -19.92
N LEU A 3 -5.95 6.96 -20.16
CA LEU A 3 -5.07 7.51 -19.12
C LEU A 3 -5.87 8.13 -17.95
N ILE A 4 -6.82 9.01 -18.27
CA ILE A 4 -7.64 9.71 -17.27
C ILE A 4 -8.46 8.73 -16.44
N SER A 5 -9.06 7.73 -17.08
CA SER A 5 -9.84 6.69 -16.39
C SER A 5 -8.96 5.84 -15.46
N ALA A 6 -7.73 5.50 -15.86
CA ALA A 6 -6.79 4.78 -15.02
C ALA A 6 -6.37 5.60 -13.79
N ILE A 7 -6.09 6.89 -13.96
CA ILE A 7 -5.74 7.80 -12.85
C ILE A 7 -6.90 7.88 -11.85
N LEU A 8 -8.13 8.08 -12.33
CA LEU A 8 -9.31 8.17 -11.45
C LEU A 8 -9.56 6.88 -10.67
N MET A 9 -9.32 5.71 -11.28
CA MET A 9 -9.42 4.42 -10.59
C MET A 9 -8.40 4.29 -9.46
N ILE A 10 -7.15 4.70 -9.69
CA ILE A 10 -6.10 4.66 -8.67
C ILE A 10 -6.44 5.64 -7.53
N VAL A 11 -6.87 6.87 -7.85
CA VAL A 11 -7.27 7.84 -6.83
C VAL A 11 -8.46 7.34 -6.00
N GLY A 12 -9.46 6.72 -6.64
CA GLY A 12 -10.63 6.17 -5.95
C GLY A 12 -10.34 4.96 -5.06
N THR A 13 -9.27 4.21 -5.34
CA THR A 13 -8.84 3.08 -4.51
C THR A 13 -7.90 3.50 -3.38
N LEU A 14 -7.12 4.58 -3.56
CA LEU A 14 -6.20 5.09 -2.54
C LEU A 14 -6.89 5.95 -1.47
N ILE A 15 -7.88 6.76 -1.84
CA ILE A 15 -8.59 7.62 -0.88
C ILE A 15 -9.64 6.79 -0.13
N GLY A 16 -9.33 6.45 1.13
CA GLY A 16 -10.21 5.71 2.03
C GLY A 16 -10.46 6.40 3.37
N THR A 17 -11.03 5.67 4.32
CA THR A 17 -11.37 6.16 5.67
C THR A 17 -10.14 6.52 6.52
N GLY A 18 -8.94 6.10 6.11
CA GLY A 18 -7.68 6.38 6.81
C GLY A 18 -7.41 7.88 7.03
N ILE A 19 -7.91 8.77 6.16
CA ILE A 19 -7.74 10.22 6.33
C ILE A 19 -8.42 10.75 7.61
N PHE A 20 -9.46 10.08 8.12
CA PHE A 20 -10.15 10.47 9.35
C PHE A 20 -9.49 9.89 10.60
N ALA A 21 -8.78 8.77 10.48
CA ALA A 21 -8.16 8.08 11.62
C ALA A 21 -6.71 8.54 11.89
N SER A 22 -5.94 8.81 10.84
CA SER A 22 -4.50 9.09 10.94
C SER A 22 -4.10 10.46 11.53
N PRO A 23 -4.85 11.57 11.33
CA PRO A 23 -4.40 12.89 11.78
C PRO A 23 -4.31 13.05 13.30
N GLY A 24 -5.22 12.42 14.06
CA GLY A 24 -5.26 12.53 15.52
C GLY A 24 -3.97 12.02 16.19
N PRO A 25 -3.60 10.74 16.00
CA PRO A 25 -2.36 10.18 16.54
C PRO A 25 -1.09 10.88 16.04
N LEU A 26 -1.11 11.36 14.79
CA LEU A 26 0.01 12.13 14.23
C LEU A 26 0.20 13.45 14.98
N PHE A 27 -0.89 14.18 15.23
CA PHE A 27 -0.83 15.45 15.95
C PHE A 27 -0.45 15.25 17.41
N GLU A 28 -0.94 14.18 18.05
CA GLU A 28 -0.55 13.80 19.42
C GLU A 28 0.95 13.48 19.54
N SER A 29 1.58 12.96 18.48
CA SER A 29 3.00 12.60 18.53
C SER A 29 3.93 13.81 18.32
N VAL A 30 3.46 14.82 17.59
CA VAL A 30 4.30 15.92 17.09
C VAL A 30 3.99 17.25 17.81
N HIS A 31 2.78 17.40 18.33
CA HIS A 31 2.25 18.60 19.02
C HIS A 31 2.41 19.93 18.25
N CYS A 32 2.68 19.87 16.94
CA CYS A 32 2.89 21.03 16.08
C CYS A 32 2.23 20.82 14.71
N THR A 33 1.39 21.78 14.32
CA THR A 33 0.63 21.74 13.06
C THR A 33 1.54 21.81 11.83
N GLN A 34 2.58 22.65 11.86
CA GLN A 34 3.49 22.82 10.71
C GLN A 34 4.28 21.55 10.41
N THR A 35 4.83 20.92 11.45
CA THR A 35 5.58 19.67 11.33
C THR A 35 4.68 18.52 10.84
N SER A 36 3.40 18.52 11.22
CA SER A 36 2.43 17.52 10.74
C SER A 36 2.24 17.57 9.21
N PHE A 37 2.17 18.78 8.61
CA PHE A 37 2.10 18.92 7.15
C PHE A 37 3.39 18.46 6.45
N ILE A 38 4.55 18.71 7.04
CA ILE A 38 5.84 18.25 6.50
C ILE A 38 5.90 16.72 6.48
N ILE A 39 5.44 16.07 7.55
CA ILE A 39 5.39 14.60 7.63
C ILE A 39 4.46 14.03 6.56
N TRP A 40 3.28 14.63 6.35
CA TRP A 40 2.37 14.24 5.28
C TRP A 40 2.98 14.38 3.89
N ALA A 41 3.67 15.49 3.63
CA ALA A 41 4.36 15.69 2.35
C ALA A 41 5.47 14.66 2.15
N PHE A 42 6.27 14.38 3.19
CA PHE A 42 7.33 13.38 3.14
C PHE A 42 6.77 11.96 2.92
N ALA A 43 5.70 11.60 3.62
CA ALA A 43 5.01 10.33 3.42
C ALA A 43 4.53 10.17 1.97
N GLY A 44 4.00 11.23 1.35
CA GLY A 44 3.61 11.23 -0.07
C GLY A 44 4.77 10.92 -1.02
N VAL A 45 5.96 11.48 -0.76
CA VAL A 45 7.18 11.18 -1.54
C VAL A 45 7.59 9.72 -1.37
N VAL A 46 7.63 9.21 -0.13
CA VAL A 46 7.99 7.81 0.16
C VAL A 46 7.00 6.85 -0.52
N CYS A 47 5.69 7.13 -0.48
CA CYS A 47 4.68 6.34 -1.16
C CYS A 47 4.88 6.30 -2.68
N THR A 48 5.28 7.42 -3.29
CA THR A 48 5.52 7.49 -4.75
C THR A 48 6.72 6.63 -5.15
N ILE A 49 7.80 6.66 -4.38
CA ILE A 49 8.98 5.82 -4.60
C ILE A 49 8.60 4.34 -4.47
N GLY A 50 7.82 3.99 -3.44
CA GLY A 50 7.30 2.62 -3.26
C GLY A 50 6.44 2.17 -4.44
N ALA A 51 5.56 3.04 -4.94
CA ALA A 51 4.72 2.75 -6.10
C ALA A 51 5.53 2.43 -7.35
N PHE A 52 6.63 3.17 -7.61
CA PHE A 52 7.52 2.86 -8.73
C PHE A 52 8.22 1.51 -8.60
N ALA A 53 8.66 1.13 -7.39
CA ALA A 53 9.22 -0.20 -7.15
C ALA A 53 8.20 -1.33 -7.44
N TYR A 54 6.93 -1.13 -7.05
CA TYR A 54 5.85 -2.07 -7.38
C TYR A 54 5.51 -2.11 -8.88
N VAL A 55 5.59 -0.98 -9.58
CA VAL A 55 5.41 -0.93 -11.04
C VAL A 55 6.52 -1.69 -11.76
N GLU A 56 7.78 -1.54 -11.34
CA GLU A 56 8.91 -2.30 -11.88
C GLU A 56 8.70 -3.81 -11.68
N LEU A 57 8.31 -4.21 -10.48
CA LEU A 57 8.09 -5.61 -10.16
C LEU A 57 6.87 -6.20 -10.90
N GLY A 58 5.79 -5.43 -11.02
CA GLY A 58 4.57 -5.81 -11.74
C GLY A 58 4.74 -5.90 -13.25
N THR A 59 5.62 -5.08 -13.83
CA THR A 59 5.97 -5.17 -15.26
C THR A 59 6.98 -6.28 -15.55
N MET A 60 7.91 -6.56 -14.63
CA MET A 60 8.88 -7.65 -14.77
C MET A 60 8.24 -9.04 -14.61
N PHE A 61 7.27 -9.19 -13.71
CA PHE A 61 6.60 -10.47 -13.45
C PHE A 61 5.07 -10.34 -13.56
N PRO A 62 4.52 -10.41 -14.78
CA PRO A 62 3.08 -10.34 -15.01
C PRO A 62 2.40 -11.67 -14.66
N ALA A 63 2.30 -11.97 -13.37
CA ALA A 63 1.66 -13.17 -12.84
C ALA A 63 0.60 -12.80 -11.80
N SER A 64 -0.52 -13.51 -11.80
CA SER A 64 -1.59 -13.32 -10.82
C SER A 64 -1.10 -13.67 -9.40
N GLY A 65 -1.50 -12.86 -8.42
CA GLY A 65 -1.21 -13.10 -7.00
C GLY A 65 -0.49 -11.98 -6.26
N GLY A 66 -0.10 -10.90 -6.94
CA GLY A 66 0.48 -9.70 -6.31
C GLY A 66 1.66 -10.02 -5.38
N ASP A 67 1.63 -9.46 -4.18
CA ASP A 67 2.69 -9.58 -3.17
C ASP A 67 3.02 -11.03 -2.81
N PHE A 68 2.01 -11.91 -2.74
CA PHE A 68 2.23 -13.33 -2.47
C PHE A 68 3.10 -13.98 -3.55
N GLN A 69 2.88 -13.64 -4.82
CA GLN A 69 3.63 -14.19 -5.93
C GLN A 69 5.07 -13.67 -5.96
N TYR A 70 5.28 -12.40 -5.60
CA TYR A 70 6.61 -11.81 -5.46
C TYR A 70 7.41 -12.49 -4.35
N LEU A 71 6.80 -12.65 -3.17
CA LEU A 71 7.40 -13.35 -2.03
C LEU A 71 7.68 -14.82 -2.32
N ARG A 72 6.77 -15.50 -3.02
CA ARG A 72 6.95 -16.90 -3.43
C ARG A 72 8.15 -17.08 -4.34
N ARG A 73 8.43 -16.10 -5.20
CA ARG A 73 9.54 -16.16 -6.15
C ARG A 73 10.88 -15.77 -5.51
N ALA A 74 10.88 -14.78 -4.62
CA ALA A 74 12.09 -14.33 -3.93
C ALA A 74 12.54 -15.28 -2.80
N TYR A 75 11.60 -15.76 -1.98
CA TYR A 75 11.90 -16.51 -0.73
C TYR A 75 11.36 -17.94 -0.71
N GLY A 76 10.66 -18.37 -1.76
CA GLY A 76 10.11 -19.71 -1.89
C GLY A 76 8.75 -19.92 -1.20
N LYS A 77 8.28 -21.18 -1.23
CA LYS A 77 6.89 -21.53 -0.87
C LYS A 77 6.56 -21.34 0.62
N LYS A 78 7.52 -21.60 1.52
CA LYS A 78 7.27 -21.55 2.97
C LYS A 78 6.97 -20.13 3.45
N VAL A 79 7.79 -19.16 3.02
CA VAL A 79 7.62 -17.74 3.40
C VAL A 79 6.33 -17.17 2.79
N ALA A 80 6.06 -17.49 1.52
CA ALA A 80 4.82 -17.06 0.88
C ALA A 80 3.57 -17.60 1.60
N TRP A 81 3.59 -18.86 2.04
CA TRP A 81 2.47 -19.45 2.78
C TRP A 81 2.20 -18.72 4.11
N VAL A 82 3.25 -18.42 4.88
CA VAL A 82 3.13 -17.66 6.13
C VAL A 82 2.58 -16.26 5.86
N PHE A 83 3.07 -15.59 4.81
CA PHE A 83 2.55 -14.29 4.39
C PHE A 83 1.07 -14.36 4.05
N GLY A 84 0.66 -15.30 3.18
CA GLY A 84 -0.74 -15.46 2.78
C GLY A 84 -1.66 -15.76 3.97
N TRP A 85 -1.21 -16.61 4.91
CA TRP A 85 -1.95 -16.88 6.13
C TRP A 85 -2.09 -15.64 7.02
N SER A 86 -1.00 -14.88 7.23
CA SER A 86 -1.02 -13.63 8.01
C SER A 86 -1.89 -12.55 7.35
N TYR A 87 -1.90 -12.50 6.01
CA TYR A 87 -2.69 -11.55 5.26
C TYR A 87 -4.19 -11.77 5.46
N ILE A 88 -4.63 -13.03 5.41
CA ILE A 88 -6.03 -13.39 5.61
C ILE A 88 -6.44 -13.27 7.07
N THR A 89 -5.56 -13.54 8.04
CA THR A 89 -5.95 -13.57 9.47
C THR A 89 -5.84 -12.21 10.16
N ILE A 90 -4.83 -11.41 9.82
CA ILE A 90 -4.49 -10.18 10.55
C ILE A 90 -4.81 -8.94 9.71
N LEU A 91 -4.36 -8.92 8.45
CA LEU A 91 -4.41 -7.71 7.63
C LEU A 91 -5.79 -7.45 7.01
N ASN A 92 -6.41 -8.49 6.44
CA ASN A 92 -7.73 -8.40 5.82
C ASN A 92 -8.61 -9.59 6.23
N PRO A 93 -9.04 -9.66 7.50
CA PRO A 93 -9.86 -10.76 8.02
C PRO A 93 -11.24 -10.90 7.37
N ILE A 94 -11.74 -9.85 6.72
CA ILE A 94 -13.12 -9.77 6.22
C ILE A 94 -13.23 -10.09 4.72
N GLY A 95 -12.11 -10.19 4.00
CA GLY A 95 -12.00 -10.61 2.59
C GLY A 95 -13.27 -10.51 1.75
N THR A 96 -13.65 -9.31 1.30
CA THR A 96 -14.44 -9.20 0.07
C THR A 96 -13.52 -9.60 -1.08
N ALA A 97 -13.58 -10.88 -1.44
CA ALA A 97 -13.12 -11.39 -2.72
C ALA A 97 -13.92 -10.76 -3.87
#